data_AF-A0A4R9IM95-F1
#
_entry.id   AF-A0A4R9IM95-F1
#
_cell.length_a   1.000
_cell.length_b   1.000
_cell.length_c   1.000
_cell.angle_alpha   90.00
_cell.angle_beta   90.00
_cell.angle_gamma   90.00
#
_symmetry.space_group_name_H-M   'P 1'
#
loop_
_entity.id
_entity.type
_entity.pdbx_description
1 polymer ?
#
loop_
_entity_poly.entity_id
_entity_poly.type
_entity_poly.pdbx_seq_one_letter_code
_entity_poly.pdbx_strand_id
1 'polypeptide(L)'
;MKKILYILIFFGLSFQLSDFNKLTRLDRKEQLTHLFSQAIQLGVGSEKLWSATSADSWGFVRQSATWARGNSGIIDSLILALKNAGYFNNSAPRNDVLNNVNLSGFGSATLTIKISQTISGIASTAFTGTKTFNHFFEIKKTGASTPSLQLFFDDPETTLGNDGALIYYRLVDFGNPQFATVGDVITESYTGNESIYGTKLQTYTWRNGPENAAWISKVGRVILTEVDSGKQLCFRSTVKMNFSKLEALNPAIVTLKNACTTTQGAGDSVYYVLAYMQKFDSPFLTTAKATITKTTAKPTTICAIPETPSTPGVRLSYGIFDINGYVTDQLLANQVPVGYPSPTQGGADFMSVDEAFTRTFVPAGALSGQVNVQTYEVSDKTFLDSIDSAAGNLIFKTVP
;
A
#
# COMPACT_ATOMS: atom_id res chain seq x y z
N MET A 1 20.18 53.34 3.60
CA MET A 1 20.52 51.98 4.08
C MET A 1 19.36 50.98 3.96
N LYS A 2 18.11 51.32 4.34
CA LYS A 2 16.96 50.39 4.19
C LYS A 2 16.67 49.93 2.75
N LYS A 3 16.88 50.79 1.74
CA LYS A 3 16.65 50.45 0.31
C LYS A 3 17.65 49.44 -0.27
N ILE A 4 18.85 49.32 0.30
CA ILE A 4 19.87 48.32 -0.13
C ILE A 4 19.54 46.94 0.46
N LEU A 5 19.00 46.90 1.68
CA LEU A 5 18.56 45.67 2.34
C LEU A 5 17.39 45.00 1.60
N TYR A 6 16.44 45.79 1.10
CA TYR A 6 15.32 45.25 0.31
C TYR A 6 15.76 44.65 -1.04
N ILE A 7 16.79 45.20 -1.68
CA ILE A 7 17.34 44.64 -2.93
C ILE A 7 18.07 43.32 -2.65
N LEU A 8 18.83 43.22 -1.55
CA LEU A 8 19.49 41.96 -1.15
C LEU A 8 18.49 40.87 -0.75
N ILE A 9 17.35 41.24 -0.13
CA ILE A 9 16.27 40.30 0.18
C ILE A 9 15.54 39.87 -1.11
N PHE A 10 15.30 40.78 -2.05
CA PHE A 10 14.67 40.44 -3.33
C PHE A 10 15.58 39.54 -4.20
N PHE A 11 16.89 39.79 -4.22
CA PHE A 11 17.85 38.89 -4.86
C PHE A 11 17.99 37.57 -4.10
N GLY A 12 18.00 37.57 -2.76
CA GLY A 12 18.05 36.35 -1.93
C GLY A 12 16.84 35.43 -2.11
N LEU A 13 15.64 35.99 -2.33
CA LEU A 13 14.41 35.24 -2.63
C LEU A 13 14.30 34.82 -4.10
N SER A 14 15.09 35.43 -5.00
CA SER A 14 15.16 35.05 -6.42
C SER A 14 16.11 33.86 -6.69
N PHE A 15 16.84 33.37 -5.67
CA PHE A 15 17.80 32.27 -5.81
C PHE A 15 17.21 30.85 -5.72
N GLN A 16 15.87 30.69 -5.69
CA GLN A 16 15.25 29.39 -5.94
C GLN A 16 15.28 28.96 -7.42
N LEU A 17 15.76 29.82 -8.33
CA LEU A 17 16.11 29.44 -9.71
C LEU A 17 17.46 28.70 -9.80
N SER A 18 18.25 28.62 -8.72
CA SER A 18 19.58 27.99 -8.78
C SER A 18 19.52 26.46 -8.75
N ASP A 19 18.53 25.83 -8.11
CA ASP A 19 18.43 24.37 -8.09
C ASP A 19 17.88 23.80 -9.40
N PHE A 20 16.96 24.52 -10.06
CA PHE A 20 16.54 24.17 -11.42
C PHE A 20 17.70 24.30 -12.43
N ASN A 21 18.50 25.37 -12.34
CA ASN A 21 19.67 25.55 -13.22
C ASN A 21 20.83 24.60 -12.90
N LYS A 22 20.97 24.13 -11.66
CA LYS A 22 21.96 23.10 -11.31
C LYS A 22 21.55 21.75 -11.88
N LEU A 23 20.27 21.39 -11.79
CA LEU A 23 19.77 20.15 -12.38
C LEU A 23 19.89 20.19 -13.91
N THR A 24 19.42 21.25 -14.58
CA THR A 24 19.42 21.32 -16.06
C THR A 24 20.82 21.36 -16.72
N ARG A 25 21.88 21.65 -15.94
CA ARG A 25 23.28 21.65 -16.39
C ARG A 25 24.02 20.32 -16.20
N LEU A 26 23.48 19.42 -15.39
CA LEU A 26 24.04 18.09 -15.20
C LEU A 26 23.81 17.24 -16.45
N ASP A 27 24.70 16.28 -16.70
CA ASP A 27 24.42 15.28 -17.73
C ASP A 27 23.11 14.54 -17.39
N ARG A 28 22.35 14.10 -18.40
CA ARG A 28 21.03 13.48 -18.19
C ARG A 28 21.11 12.30 -17.22
N LYS A 29 22.21 11.54 -17.26
CA LYS A 29 22.48 10.44 -16.35
C LYS A 29 22.64 10.90 -14.89
N GLU A 30 23.32 12.02 -14.67
CA GLU A 30 23.50 12.61 -13.35
C GLU A 30 22.19 13.23 -12.83
N GLN A 31 21.40 13.88 -13.69
CA GLN A 31 20.05 14.38 -13.35
C GLN A 31 19.14 13.26 -12.85
N LEU A 32 19.05 12.16 -13.62
CA LEU A 32 18.21 11.01 -13.26
C LEU A 32 18.71 10.33 -11.98
N THR A 33 20.02 10.26 -11.79
CA THR A 33 20.61 9.73 -10.55
C THR A 33 20.12 10.52 -9.33
N HIS A 34 20.19 11.85 -9.39
CA HIS A 34 19.74 12.71 -8.29
C HIS A 34 18.23 12.62 -8.06
N LEU A 35 17.43 12.68 -9.13
CA LEU A 35 15.97 12.66 -9.03
C LEU A 35 15.45 11.31 -8.52
N PHE A 36 15.96 10.18 -9.02
CA PHE A 36 15.50 8.86 -8.58
C PHE A 36 16.01 8.47 -7.20
N SER A 37 17.21 8.91 -6.81
CA SER A 37 17.71 8.69 -5.44
C SER A 37 16.84 9.35 -4.38
N GLN A 38 16.10 10.42 -4.74
CA GLN A 38 15.13 11.08 -3.86
C GLN A 38 13.73 10.50 -4.00
N ALA A 39 13.33 10.07 -5.20
CA ALA A 39 12.01 9.50 -5.47
C ALA A 39 11.83 8.07 -4.89
N ILE A 40 12.92 7.31 -4.76
CA ILE A 40 12.90 5.95 -4.23
C ILE A 40 13.17 6.00 -2.72
N GLN A 41 12.12 6.28 -1.94
CA GLN A 41 12.12 6.12 -0.50
C GLN A 41 10.98 5.17 -0.12
N LEU A 42 11.30 3.90 0.12
CA LEU A 42 10.31 2.94 0.60
C LEU A 42 10.09 3.13 2.10
N GLY A 43 8.88 3.57 2.47
CA GLY A 43 8.47 3.63 3.86
C GLY A 43 8.17 2.23 4.39
N VAL A 44 9.12 1.60 5.07
CA VAL A 44 8.86 0.40 5.87
C VAL A 44 8.68 0.85 7.32
N GLY A 45 7.48 0.67 7.87
CA GLY A 45 7.18 1.06 9.25
C GLY A 45 8.17 0.45 10.25
N SER A 46 8.58 1.23 11.25
CA SER A 46 9.54 0.82 12.29
C SER A 46 8.88 0.30 13.56
N GLU A 47 7.54 0.38 13.66
CA GLU A 47 6.81 -0.08 14.84
C GLU A 47 6.82 -1.61 14.96
N LYS A 48 6.77 -2.14 16.19
CA LYS A 48 6.73 -3.59 16.42
C LYS A 48 5.31 -4.12 16.25
N LEU A 49 5.14 -5.18 15.45
CA LEU A 49 3.82 -5.74 15.09
C LEU A 49 3.08 -6.38 16.27
N TRP A 50 3.79 -6.69 17.36
CA TRP A 50 3.32 -7.52 18.46
C TRP A 50 3.16 -6.78 19.79
N SER A 51 2.95 -5.46 19.82
CA SER A 51 2.60 -4.74 21.09
C SER A 51 1.28 -5.19 21.74
N ALA A 52 0.71 -6.31 21.29
CA ALA A 52 -0.38 -7.07 21.88
C ALA A 52 -0.09 -7.63 23.30
N THR A 53 0.94 -7.17 24.01
CA THR A 53 1.23 -7.63 25.39
C THR A 53 1.27 -6.54 26.45
N SER A 54 0.75 -5.32 26.20
CA SER A 54 0.30 -4.46 27.33
C SER A 54 -0.69 -3.34 27.04
N ALA A 55 -1.03 -2.98 25.79
CA ALA A 55 -2.08 -1.97 25.54
C ALA A 55 -2.73 -1.94 24.14
N ASP A 56 -2.09 -2.44 23.07
CA ASP A 56 -2.56 -2.13 21.70
C ASP A 56 -2.77 -3.40 20.85
N SER A 57 -4.03 -3.84 20.72
CA SER A 57 -4.47 -4.89 19.77
C SER A 57 -4.41 -4.45 18.29
N TRP A 58 -3.96 -3.22 18.04
CA TRP A 58 -4.04 -2.52 16.75
C TRP A 58 -2.67 -2.23 16.10
N GLY A 59 -1.57 -2.80 16.61
CA GLY A 59 -0.22 -2.58 16.05
C GLY A 59 -0.11 -2.89 14.54
N PHE A 60 -0.91 -3.84 14.06
CA PHE A 60 -1.01 -4.19 12.64
C PHE A 60 -1.62 -3.08 11.77
N VAL A 61 -2.62 -2.36 12.32
CA VAL A 61 -3.35 -1.29 11.62
C VAL A 61 -2.44 -0.13 11.35
N ARG A 62 -1.69 0.30 12.38
CA ARG A 62 -0.72 1.40 12.26
C ARG A 62 0.35 1.07 11.24
N GLN A 63 0.86 -0.15 11.19
CA GLN A 63 1.90 -0.51 10.22
C GLN A 63 1.40 -0.66 8.80
N SER A 64 0.24 -1.29 8.60
CA SER A 64 -0.33 -1.42 7.26
C SER A 64 -0.70 -0.05 6.70
N ALA A 65 -1.24 0.84 7.53
CA ALA A 65 -1.48 2.24 7.18
C ALA A 65 -0.18 3.00 6.92
N THR A 66 0.83 2.86 7.80
CA THR A 66 2.15 3.52 7.65
C THR A 66 2.85 3.07 6.38
N TRP A 67 2.81 1.77 6.08
CA TRP A 67 3.37 1.22 4.86
C TRP A 67 2.60 1.71 3.63
N ALA A 68 1.27 1.61 3.62
CA ALA A 68 0.48 2.08 2.49
C ALA A 68 0.65 3.60 2.25
N ARG A 69 0.71 4.40 3.31
CA ARG A 69 0.97 5.85 3.24
C ARG A 69 2.41 6.18 2.83
N GLY A 70 3.38 5.44 3.36
CA GLY A 70 4.80 5.63 3.04
C GLY A 70 5.13 5.25 1.60
N ASN A 71 4.33 4.38 0.99
CA ASN A 71 4.55 3.89 -0.37
C ASN A 71 3.54 4.48 -1.39
N SER A 72 2.55 5.27 -0.95
CA SER A 72 1.53 5.86 -1.85
C SER A 72 2.09 6.88 -2.82
N GLY A 73 3.13 7.58 -2.43
CA GLY A 73 3.78 8.58 -3.27
C GLY A 73 4.78 8.04 -4.29
N ILE A 74 5.11 6.74 -4.30
CA ILE A 74 6.23 6.23 -5.13
C ILE A 74 5.94 6.39 -6.62
N ILE A 75 4.76 5.98 -7.06
CA ILE A 75 4.36 6.07 -8.48
C ILE A 75 4.44 7.54 -8.93
N ASP A 76 3.80 8.43 -8.19
CA ASP A 76 3.77 9.86 -8.48
C ASP A 76 5.18 10.46 -8.47
N SER A 77 6.04 10.07 -7.52
CA SER A 77 7.41 10.57 -7.41
C SER A 77 8.30 10.11 -8.56
N LEU A 78 8.15 8.87 -9.03
CA LEU A 78 8.89 8.35 -10.18
C LEU A 78 8.45 9.02 -11.48
N ILE A 79 7.15 9.20 -11.68
CA ILE A 79 6.60 9.92 -12.85
C ILE A 79 7.07 11.38 -12.83
N LEU A 80 7.01 12.04 -11.67
CA LEU A 80 7.50 13.40 -11.50
C LEU A 80 9.00 13.52 -11.77
N ALA A 81 9.81 12.55 -11.33
CA ALA A 81 11.24 12.50 -11.63
C ALA A 81 11.51 12.41 -13.14
N LEU A 82 10.77 11.54 -13.86
CA LEU A 82 10.85 11.45 -15.33
C LEU A 82 10.43 12.76 -16.01
N LYS A 83 9.38 13.42 -15.51
CA LYS A 83 8.92 14.73 -15.99
C LYS A 83 9.96 15.81 -15.79
N ASN A 84 10.54 15.90 -14.60
CA ASN A 84 11.60 16.86 -14.30
C ASN A 84 12.87 16.62 -15.11
N ALA A 85 13.16 15.37 -15.48
CA ALA A 85 14.23 15.01 -16.41
C ALA A 85 13.90 15.28 -17.90
N GLY A 86 12.72 15.83 -18.20
CA GLY A 86 12.32 16.26 -19.53
C GLY A 86 11.96 15.12 -20.48
N TYR A 87 11.57 13.96 -19.96
CA TYR A 87 11.16 12.82 -20.78
C TYR A 87 9.82 13.03 -21.51
N PHE A 88 8.96 13.92 -21.00
CA PHE A 88 7.65 14.25 -21.59
C PHE A 88 7.63 15.60 -22.33
N ASN A 89 8.78 16.27 -22.48
CA ASN A 89 8.86 17.57 -23.16
C ASN A 89 8.64 17.48 -24.68
N ASN A 90 8.66 16.26 -25.24
CA ASN A 90 8.37 16.01 -26.64
C ASN A 90 7.50 14.75 -26.78
N SER A 91 6.63 14.74 -27.80
CA SER A 91 5.72 13.62 -28.09
C SER A 91 6.39 12.45 -28.82
N ALA A 92 7.66 12.60 -29.23
CA ALA A 92 8.38 11.57 -29.96
C ALA A 92 8.64 10.35 -29.07
N PRO A 93 8.41 9.11 -29.58
CA PRO A 93 8.75 7.90 -28.86
C PRO A 93 10.22 7.88 -28.43
N ARG A 94 10.49 7.48 -27.19
CA ARG A 94 11.85 7.34 -26.64
C ARG A 94 12.07 5.94 -26.10
N ASN A 95 13.26 5.39 -26.35
CA ASN A 95 13.73 4.11 -25.81
C ASN A 95 15.17 4.28 -25.31
N ASP A 96 15.33 4.68 -24.05
CA ASP A 96 16.63 4.94 -23.45
C ASP A 96 17.03 3.77 -22.55
N VAL A 97 18.27 3.29 -22.70
CA VAL A 97 18.90 2.32 -21.78
C VAL A 97 20.15 2.95 -21.20
N LEU A 98 20.12 3.23 -19.90
CA LEU A 98 21.21 3.90 -19.18
C LEU A 98 21.92 2.89 -18.29
N ASN A 99 23.16 2.57 -18.64
CA ASN A 99 23.97 1.61 -17.90
C ASN A 99 24.79 2.29 -16.79
N ASN A 100 25.05 1.55 -15.71
CA ASN A 100 25.91 1.97 -14.59
C ASN A 100 25.44 3.29 -13.95
N VAL A 101 24.13 3.45 -13.75
CA VAL A 101 23.56 4.56 -12.99
C VAL A 101 23.66 4.21 -11.51
N ASN A 102 24.31 5.06 -10.72
CA ASN A 102 24.51 4.78 -9.30
C ASN A 102 23.39 5.39 -8.47
N LEU A 103 22.44 4.56 -8.03
CA LEU A 103 21.31 5.01 -7.22
C LEU A 103 21.64 4.93 -5.72
N SER A 104 21.35 5.99 -4.97
CA SER A 104 21.57 6.01 -3.52
C SER A 104 20.84 4.86 -2.82
N GLY A 105 21.52 4.15 -1.91
CA GLY A 105 20.96 3.00 -1.17
C GLY A 105 20.73 1.72 -2.00
N PHE A 106 20.90 1.78 -3.32
CA PHE A 106 20.63 0.68 -4.25
C PHE A 106 21.90 0.21 -4.98
N GLY A 107 22.82 1.13 -5.24
CA GLY A 107 24.08 0.90 -5.95
C GLY A 107 23.94 1.05 -7.47
N SER A 108 24.88 0.44 -8.20
CA SER A 108 24.88 0.48 -9.67
C SER A 108 23.67 -0.26 -10.26
N ALA A 109 23.00 0.39 -11.21
CA ALA A 109 21.80 -0.09 -11.88
C ALA A 109 21.83 0.21 -13.38
N THR A 110 21.02 -0.53 -14.12
CA THR A 110 20.60 -0.21 -15.48
C THR A 110 19.19 0.34 -15.41
N LEU A 111 18.96 1.48 -16.05
CA LEU A 111 17.63 2.08 -16.21
C LEU A 111 17.15 1.88 -17.63
N THR A 112 15.95 1.34 -17.81
CA THR A 112 15.28 1.22 -19.11
C THR A 112 14.05 2.11 -19.10
N ILE A 113 13.99 3.08 -20.01
CA ILE A 113 12.91 4.07 -20.08
C ILE A 113 12.30 4.02 -21.49
N LYS A 114 11.00 3.73 -21.57
CA LYS A 114 10.21 3.76 -22.81
C LYS A 114 9.08 4.77 -22.64
N ILE A 115 9.08 5.83 -23.45
CA ILE A 115 8.07 6.89 -23.43
C ILE A 115 7.34 6.94 -24.76
N SER A 116 6.02 7.12 -24.73
CA SER A 116 5.14 7.16 -25.91
C SER A 116 5.33 5.91 -26.78
N GLN A 117 5.46 4.76 -26.12
CA GLN A 117 5.61 3.44 -26.72
C GLN A 117 4.63 2.50 -26.06
N THR A 118 3.72 1.95 -26.86
CA THR A 118 2.67 1.04 -26.40
C THR A 118 3.27 -0.26 -25.88
N ILE A 119 3.08 -0.53 -24.59
CA ILE A 119 3.35 -1.81 -23.93
C ILE A 119 2.03 -2.53 -23.69
N SER A 120 1.74 -3.56 -24.48
CA SER A 120 0.49 -4.32 -24.40
C SER A 120 0.67 -5.65 -23.65
N GLY A 121 -0.44 -6.29 -23.29
CA GLY A 121 -0.44 -7.62 -22.68
C GLY A 121 -0.07 -7.63 -21.19
N ILE A 122 -0.19 -6.49 -20.51
CA ILE A 122 0.18 -6.39 -19.10
C ILE A 122 -0.96 -6.88 -18.22
N ALA A 123 -0.78 -8.06 -17.61
CA ALA A 123 -1.69 -8.63 -16.62
C ALA A 123 -1.25 -8.28 -15.18
N SER A 124 -2.21 -8.13 -14.26
CA SER A 124 -1.97 -7.77 -12.85
C SER A 124 -2.89 -8.55 -11.91
N THR A 125 -2.65 -8.48 -10.60
CA THR A 125 -3.64 -8.94 -9.60
C THR A 125 -4.76 -7.93 -9.40
N ALA A 126 -4.59 -6.67 -9.79
CA ALA A 126 -5.57 -5.60 -9.57
C ALA A 126 -6.70 -5.54 -10.61
N PHE A 127 -6.58 -6.20 -11.76
CA PHE A 127 -7.61 -6.16 -12.81
C PHE A 127 -7.68 -7.49 -13.58
N THR A 128 -8.81 -7.73 -14.23
CA THR A 128 -9.01 -8.90 -15.10
C THR A 128 -8.46 -8.65 -16.50
N GLY A 129 -7.97 -9.71 -17.16
CA GLY A 129 -7.40 -9.61 -18.50
C GLY A 129 -6.05 -8.89 -18.53
N THR A 130 -5.82 -8.15 -19.62
CA THR A 130 -4.57 -7.42 -19.86
C THR A 130 -4.87 -5.97 -20.22
N LYS A 131 -4.05 -5.05 -19.72
CA LYS A 131 -4.08 -3.64 -20.08
C LYS A 131 -2.91 -3.27 -21.00
N THR A 132 -3.02 -2.08 -21.57
CA THR A 132 -1.97 -1.48 -22.38
C THR A 132 -1.51 -0.20 -21.71
N PHE A 133 -0.21 0.02 -21.67
CA PHE A 133 0.38 1.23 -21.09
C PHE A 133 1.20 1.97 -22.14
N ASN A 134 1.20 3.31 -22.12
CA ASN A 134 1.98 4.13 -23.06
C ASN A 134 3.44 4.37 -22.64
N HIS A 135 3.74 4.13 -21.37
CA HIS A 135 5.05 4.39 -20.78
C HIS A 135 5.51 3.23 -19.90
N PHE A 136 6.82 3.00 -19.90
CA PHE A 136 7.48 2.01 -19.08
C PHE A 136 8.80 2.55 -18.52
N PHE A 137 9.04 2.23 -17.26
CA PHE A 137 10.29 2.49 -16.59
C PHE A 137 10.73 1.26 -15.78
N GLU A 138 11.97 0.84 -15.95
CA GLU A 138 12.55 -0.27 -15.21
C GLU A 138 13.89 0.11 -14.58
N ILE A 139 14.11 -0.40 -13.38
CA ILE A 139 15.38 -0.38 -12.68
C ILE A 139 15.83 -1.82 -12.49
N LYS A 140 17.00 -2.15 -13.00
CA LYS A 140 17.64 -3.46 -12.84
C LYS A 140 18.99 -3.29 -12.19
N LYS A 141 19.18 -3.87 -10.99
CA LYS A 141 20.47 -3.86 -10.30
C LYS A 141 21.55 -4.54 -11.14
N THR A 142 22.74 -3.96 -11.20
CA THR A 142 23.85 -4.51 -11.97
C THR A 142 24.19 -5.92 -11.47
N GLY A 143 24.22 -6.89 -12.40
CA GLY A 143 24.45 -8.30 -12.09
C GLY A 143 23.21 -9.09 -11.66
N ALA A 144 22.05 -8.46 -11.49
CA ALA A 144 20.80 -9.17 -11.22
C ALA A 144 20.22 -9.80 -12.50
N SER A 145 19.59 -10.97 -12.38
CA SER A 145 18.85 -11.60 -13.49
C SER A 145 17.44 -11.03 -13.63
N THR A 146 16.82 -10.67 -12.50
CA THR A 146 15.47 -10.09 -12.42
C THR A 146 15.52 -8.56 -12.26
N PRO A 147 14.51 -7.82 -12.75
CA PRO A 147 14.33 -6.42 -12.42
C PRO A 147 14.16 -6.21 -10.91
N SER A 148 14.48 -5.02 -10.45
CA SER A 148 14.22 -4.59 -9.07
C SER A 148 12.98 -3.72 -8.97
N LEU A 149 12.66 -2.99 -10.05
CA LEU A 149 11.46 -2.17 -10.17
C LEU A 149 11.00 -2.13 -11.63
N GLN A 150 9.68 -2.21 -11.85
CA GLN A 150 9.05 -1.93 -13.14
C GLN A 150 7.82 -1.06 -12.90
N LEU A 151 7.68 0.02 -13.65
CA LEU A 151 6.58 0.96 -13.61
C LEU A 151 5.97 1.04 -15.02
N PHE A 152 4.66 0.83 -15.12
CA PHE A 152 3.85 0.96 -16.32
C PHE A 152 2.80 2.05 -16.07
N PHE A 153 2.63 2.98 -17.01
CA PHE A 153 1.70 4.11 -16.83
C PHE A 153 1.32 4.73 -18.17
N ASP A 154 0.20 5.46 -18.22
CA ASP A 154 -0.34 6.02 -19.47
C ASP A 154 -0.12 7.50 -19.68
N ASP A 155 -0.50 8.32 -18.70
CA ASP A 155 -0.49 9.77 -18.84
C ASP A 155 0.08 10.40 -17.57
N PRO A 156 1.18 11.16 -17.67
CA PRO A 156 1.76 11.86 -16.53
C PRO A 156 0.91 13.05 -16.05
N GLU A 157 -0.02 13.57 -16.87
CA GLU A 157 -0.82 14.77 -16.54
C GLU A 157 -2.21 14.41 -15.98
N THR A 158 -2.76 13.26 -16.35
CA THR A 158 -4.06 12.80 -15.82
C THR A 158 -3.96 11.35 -15.33
N THR A 159 -3.85 11.20 -14.00
CA THR A 159 -4.26 9.94 -13.34
C THR A 159 -5.77 9.71 -13.45
N LEU A 160 -6.51 10.71 -13.95
CA LEU A 160 -7.94 10.72 -14.15
C LEU A 160 -8.30 10.27 -15.59
N GLY A 161 -8.69 9.00 -15.76
CA GLY A 161 -9.37 8.52 -16.99
C GLY A 161 -8.63 7.52 -17.90
N ASN A 162 -7.38 7.15 -17.59
CA ASN A 162 -6.56 6.19 -18.35
C ASN A 162 -6.41 4.83 -17.63
N ASP A 163 -5.68 3.84 -18.20
CA ASP A 163 -5.55 2.49 -17.64
C ASP A 163 -4.86 2.46 -16.26
N GLY A 164 -4.35 3.59 -15.81
CA GLY A 164 -3.79 3.86 -14.49
C GLY A 164 -2.26 3.80 -14.49
N ALA A 165 -1.69 3.49 -13.34
CA ALA A 165 -0.28 3.17 -13.22
C ALA A 165 -0.08 1.93 -12.34
N LEU A 166 0.83 1.08 -12.76
CA LEU A 166 1.14 -0.22 -12.17
C LEU A 166 2.63 -0.29 -11.89
N ILE A 167 3.01 -0.58 -10.66
CA ILE A 167 4.40 -0.73 -10.26
C ILE A 167 4.63 -2.09 -9.61
N TYR A 168 5.72 -2.75 -9.97
CA TYR A 168 6.28 -3.92 -9.31
C TYR A 168 7.63 -3.53 -8.73
N TYR A 169 7.92 -3.93 -7.49
CA TYR A 169 9.23 -3.69 -6.89
C TYR A 169 9.62 -4.77 -5.88
N ARG A 170 10.92 -5.06 -5.80
CA ARG A 170 11.52 -6.03 -4.88
C ARG A 170 12.06 -5.36 -3.64
N LEU A 171 11.45 -5.61 -2.48
CA LEU A 171 11.87 -4.97 -1.22
C LEU A 171 13.33 -5.27 -0.84
N VAL A 172 13.85 -6.44 -1.21
CA VAL A 172 15.24 -6.86 -0.94
C VAL A 172 16.29 -5.96 -1.60
N ASP A 173 15.98 -5.36 -2.74
CA ASP A 173 16.96 -4.59 -3.53
C ASP A 173 17.13 -3.15 -3.02
N PHE A 174 16.22 -2.66 -2.17
CA PHE A 174 16.22 -1.30 -1.63
C PHE A 174 16.90 -1.16 -0.27
N GLY A 175 17.85 -2.06 0.03
CA GLY A 175 18.79 -1.89 1.14
C GLY A 175 18.20 -2.00 2.55
N ASN A 176 16.95 -2.47 2.70
CA ASN A 176 16.38 -2.72 4.03
C ASN A 176 16.87 -4.07 4.57
N PRO A 177 17.64 -4.11 5.69
CA PRO A 177 18.17 -5.35 6.26
C PRO A 177 17.10 -6.39 6.61
N GLN A 178 15.88 -5.96 6.88
CA GLN A 178 14.76 -6.86 7.22
C GLN A 178 14.35 -7.76 6.05
N PHE A 179 14.65 -7.36 4.81
CA PHE A 179 14.32 -8.09 3.58
C PHE A 179 15.55 -8.68 2.90
N ALA A 180 16.76 -8.43 3.43
CA ALA A 180 18.03 -8.85 2.83
C ALA A 180 18.15 -10.35 2.58
N THR A 181 17.44 -11.17 3.37
CA THR A 181 17.49 -12.64 3.32
C THR A 181 16.30 -13.26 2.57
N VAL A 182 15.40 -12.45 2.04
CA VAL A 182 14.08 -12.88 1.55
C VAL A 182 13.99 -12.50 0.08
N GLY A 183 14.70 -13.26 -0.76
CA GLY A 183 15.06 -12.88 -2.13
C GLY A 183 13.91 -12.45 -3.05
N ASP A 184 12.67 -12.86 -2.79
CA ASP A 184 11.55 -12.70 -3.72
C ASP A 184 10.30 -12.07 -3.09
N VAL A 185 10.48 -11.05 -2.24
CA VAL A 185 9.37 -10.20 -1.78
C VAL A 185 9.05 -9.18 -2.87
N ILE A 186 8.14 -9.55 -3.77
CA ILE A 186 7.61 -8.67 -4.80
C ILE A 186 6.35 -8.00 -4.26
N THR A 187 6.33 -6.68 -4.35
CA THR A 187 5.13 -5.87 -4.13
C THR A 187 4.64 -5.33 -5.47
N GLU A 188 3.36 -5.50 -5.74
CA GLU A 188 2.61 -4.82 -6.78
C GLU A 188 1.84 -3.66 -6.15
N SER A 189 1.89 -2.48 -6.76
CA SER A 189 0.98 -1.39 -6.46
C SER A 189 0.29 -0.93 -7.76
N TYR A 190 -1.03 -0.76 -7.69
CA TYR A 190 -1.82 -0.24 -8.80
C TYR A 190 -2.60 0.98 -8.35
N THR A 191 -2.53 2.06 -9.11
CA THR A 191 -3.32 3.28 -8.93
C THR A 191 -4.18 3.53 -10.17
N GLY A 192 -5.39 4.03 -9.95
CA GLY A 192 -6.33 4.34 -11.01
C GLY A 192 -7.56 5.07 -10.47
N ASN A 193 -8.59 5.16 -11.30
CA ASN A 193 -9.86 5.73 -10.91
C ASN A 193 -10.86 4.65 -10.48
N GLU A 194 -11.50 4.89 -9.35
CA GLU A 194 -12.66 4.10 -8.96
C GLU A 194 -13.87 4.60 -9.73
N SER A 195 -14.37 3.79 -10.66
CA SER A 195 -15.50 4.16 -11.53
C SER A 195 -16.80 4.43 -10.77
N ILE A 196 -16.92 3.92 -9.54
CA ILE A 196 -18.12 4.03 -8.70
C ILE A 196 -18.13 5.33 -7.90
N TYR A 197 -17.00 5.68 -7.28
CA TYR A 197 -16.88 6.87 -6.43
C TYR A 197 -16.29 8.09 -7.16
N GLY A 198 -15.76 7.90 -8.38
CA GLY A 198 -15.13 8.96 -9.16
C GLY A 198 -13.82 9.48 -8.55
N THR A 199 -13.24 8.71 -7.64
CA THR A 199 -12.11 9.10 -6.80
C THR A 199 -10.89 8.22 -7.05
N LYS A 200 -9.74 8.62 -6.50
CA LYS A 200 -8.50 7.86 -6.60
C LYS A 200 -8.62 6.55 -5.81
N LEU A 201 -8.18 5.47 -6.44
CA LEU A 201 -7.94 4.19 -5.78
C LEU A 201 -6.46 3.84 -5.85
N GLN A 202 -5.98 3.18 -4.80
CA GLN A 202 -4.68 2.54 -4.81
C GLN A 202 -4.75 1.20 -4.13
N THR A 203 -4.06 0.22 -4.72
CA THR A 203 -3.99 -1.12 -4.14
C THR A 203 -2.56 -1.58 -4.04
N TYR A 204 -2.29 -2.38 -3.01
CA TYR A 204 -0.99 -2.99 -2.79
C TYR A 204 -1.17 -4.47 -2.57
N THR A 205 -0.36 -5.28 -3.24
CA THR A 205 -0.32 -6.73 -3.04
C THR A 205 1.10 -7.17 -2.90
N TRP A 206 1.37 -8.01 -1.92
CA TRP A 206 2.70 -8.57 -1.73
C TRP A 206 2.62 -10.05 -1.39
N ARG A 207 3.71 -10.75 -1.67
CA ARG A 207 3.91 -12.16 -1.31
C ARG A 207 5.29 -12.39 -0.72
N ASN A 208 5.46 -13.55 -0.10
CA ASN A 208 6.73 -14.02 0.45
C ASN A 208 7.35 -13.09 1.50
N GLY A 209 6.56 -12.42 2.33
CA GLY A 209 7.12 -11.55 3.37
C GLY A 209 8.11 -12.30 4.29
N PRO A 210 9.09 -11.61 4.91
CA PRO A 210 10.11 -12.23 5.76
C PRO A 210 9.60 -13.04 6.95
N GLU A 211 8.34 -12.85 7.34
CA GLU A 211 7.71 -13.41 8.54
C GLU A 211 8.62 -13.30 9.78
N ASN A 212 9.15 -12.10 10.02
CA ASN A 212 10.04 -11.77 11.13
C ASN A 212 9.38 -10.78 12.11
N ALA A 213 10.11 -10.39 13.15
CA ALA A 213 9.59 -9.50 14.21
C ALA A 213 9.10 -8.13 13.71
N ALA A 214 9.61 -7.66 12.56
CA ALA A 214 9.24 -6.40 11.93
C ALA A 214 8.29 -6.57 10.74
N TRP A 215 8.13 -7.79 10.22
CA TRP A 215 7.23 -8.10 9.11
C TRP A 215 6.65 -9.51 9.27
N ILE A 216 5.55 -9.64 10.00
CA ILE A 216 4.86 -10.92 10.26
C ILE A 216 3.95 -11.37 9.12
N SER A 217 3.77 -10.51 8.13
CA SER A 217 2.90 -10.78 6.99
C SER A 217 3.57 -11.72 6.02
N LYS A 218 2.86 -12.75 5.58
CA LYS A 218 3.30 -13.65 4.51
C LYS A 218 2.85 -13.14 3.15
N VAL A 219 1.55 -12.90 3.02
CA VAL A 219 0.86 -12.39 1.82
C VAL A 219 -0.17 -11.37 2.28
N GLY A 220 -0.39 -10.32 1.49
CA GLY A 220 -1.40 -9.34 1.84
C GLY A 220 -1.90 -8.52 0.67
N ARG A 221 -3.07 -7.92 0.90
CA ARG A 221 -3.72 -6.95 0.01
C ARG A 221 -4.14 -5.75 0.86
N VAL A 222 -3.77 -4.55 0.43
CA VAL A 222 -4.30 -3.27 0.94
C VAL A 222 -5.04 -2.58 -0.20
N ILE A 223 -6.17 -1.96 0.13
CA ILE A 223 -6.96 -1.11 -0.77
C ILE A 223 -7.18 0.23 -0.07
N LEU A 224 -6.82 1.30 -0.77
CA LEU A 224 -7.05 2.68 -0.40
C LEU A 224 -8.03 3.26 -1.42
N THR A 225 -9.11 3.85 -0.93
CA THR A 225 -10.06 4.57 -1.78
C THR A 225 -10.40 5.88 -1.09
N GLU A 226 -10.31 6.99 -1.81
CA GLU A 226 -10.89 8.25 -1.33
C GLU A 226 -12.42 8.17 -1.44
N VAL A 227 -13.14 8.53 -0.38
CA VAL A 227 -14.62 8.55 -0.38
C VAL A 227 -15.13 9.89 0.15
N ASP A 228 -16.45 10.09 0.15
CA ASP A 228 -17.07 11.32 0.67
C ASP A 228 -16.57 12.56 -0.06
N SER A 229 -16.55 12.49 -1.40
CA SER A 229 -16.01 13.54 -2.28
C SER A 229 -14.57 13.95 -1.92
N GLY A 230 -13.75 12.99 -1.49
CA GLY A 230 -12.36 13.22 -1.12
C GLY A 230 -12.18 13.82 0.28
N LYS A 231 -13.16 13.68 1.19
CA LYS A 231 -13.04 14.13 2.59
C LYS A 231 -12.52 13.04 3.53
N GLN A 232 -12.62 11.78 3.13
CA GLN A 232 -12.23 10.65 3.96
C GLN A 232 -11.45 9.60 3.16
N LEU A 233 -10.49 8.98 3.82
CA LEU A 233 -9.78 7.80 3.35
C LEU A 233 -10.51 6.55 3.83
N CYS A 234 -10.91 5.70 2.89
CA CYS A 234 -11.28 4.31 3.15
C CYS A 234 -10.04 3.43 3.00
N PHE A 235 -9.61 2.83 4.10
CA PHE A 235 -8.54 1.85 4.11
C PHE A 235 -9.12 0.46 4.37
N ARG A 236 -8.73 -0.51 3.57
CA ARG A 236 -9.09 -1.91 3.73
C ARG A 236 -7.87 -2.79 3.57
N SER A 237 -7.74 -3.81 4.41
CA SER A 237 -6.61 -4.73 4.34
C SER A 237 -7.01 -6.13 4.74
N THR A 238 -6.48 -7.10 4.01
CA THR A 238 -6.44 -8.49 4.44
C THR A 238 -5.01 -8.99 4.35
N VAL A 239 -4.54 -9.60 5.43
CA VAL A 239 -3.21 -10.17 5.49
C VAL A 239 -3.20 -11.57 6.05
N LYS A 240 -2.55 -12.46 5.32
CA LYS A 240 -2.25 -13.84 5.73
C LYS A 240 -0.96 -13.86 6.54
N MET A 241 -1.01 -14.56 7.67
CA MET A 241 0.10 -14.82 8.59
C MET A 241 0.06 -16.28 9.01
N ASN A 242 1.09 -16.72 9.75
CA ASN A 242 1.17 -18.04 10.33
C ASN A 242 1.25 -17.96 11.86
N PHE A 243 0.43 -18.75 12.56
CA PHE A 243 0.44 -18.82 14.01
C PHE A 243 1.79 -19.26 14.56
N SER A 244 2.47 -20.23 13.93
CA SER A 244 3.82 -20.66 14.31
C SER A 244 4.83 -19.51 14.34
N LYS A 245 4.75 -18.59 13.38
CA LYS A 245 5.60 -17.39 13.31
C LYS A 245 5.21 -16.37 14.37
N LEU A 246 3.92 -16.17 14.60
CA LEU A 246 3.44 -15.29 15.67
C LEU A 246 3.82 -15.81 17.07
N GLU A 247 3.74 -17.12 17.28
CA GLU A 247 4.11 -17.81 18.52
C GLU A 247 5.61 -17.69 18.81
N ALA A 248 6.45 -17.80 17.78
CA ALA A 248 7.90 -17.57 17.92
C ALA A 248 8.25 -16.14 18.35
N LEU A 249 7.41 -15.16 18.00
CA LEU A 249 7.58 -13.76 18.40
C LEU A 249 6.96 -13.44 19.75
N ASN A 250 5.79 -14.03 20.02
CA ASN A 250 5.06 -13.89 21.26
C ASN A 250 4.43 -15.25 21.66
N PRO A 251 5.07 -16.00 22.56
CA PRO A 251 4.57 -17.30 23.00
C PRO A 251 3.17 -17.26 23.60
N ALA A 252 2.70 -16.12 24.12
CA ALA A 252 1.35 -15.97 24.65
C ALA A 252 0.25 -16.15 23.59
N ILE A 253 0.59 -16.03 22.29
CA ILE A 253 -0.32 -16.28 21.17
C ILE A 253 -0.75 -17.76 21.09
N VAL A 254 -0.04 -18.69 21.74
CA VAL A 254 -0.43 -20.12 21.76
C VAL A 254 -1.86 -20.33 22.26
N THR A 255 -2.30 -19.56 23.26
CA THR A 255 -3.67 -19.63 23.78
C THR A 255 -4.69 -19.22 22.72
N LEU A 256 -4.39 -18.14 21.98
CA LEU A 256 -5.24 -17.68 20.87
C LEU A 256 -5.26 -18.70 19.74
N LYS A 257 -4.11 -19.25 19.36
CA LYS A 257 -3.99 -20.32 18.35
C LYS A 257 -4.85 -21.53 18.70
N ASN A 258 -4.79 -21.97 19.96
CA ASN A 258 -5.58 -23.10 20.45
C ASN A 258 -7.08 -22.78 20.42
N ALA A 259 -7.48 -21.60 20.90
CA ALA A 259 -8.88 -21.17 20.86
C ALA A 259 -9.43 -21.09 19.43
N CYS A 260 -8.69 -20.48 18.50
CA CYS A 260 -9.03 -20.45 17.09
C CYS A 260 -9.09 -21.84 16.45
N THR A 261 -8.25 -22.77 16.91
CA THR A 261 -8.24 -24.15 16.42
C THR A 261 -9.48 -24.92 16.87
N THR A 262 -9.93 -24.70 18.11
CA THR A 262 -11.17 -25.28 18.63
C THR A 262 -12.39 -24.75 17.89
N THR A 263 -12.45 -23.44 17.60
CA THR A 263 -13.63 -22.83 16.97
C THR A 263 -13.68 -22.95 15.45
N GLN A 264 -12.52 -22.96 14.78
CA GLN A 264 -12.42 -22.86 13.31
C GLN A 264 -11.60 -23.99 12.67
N GLY A 265 -11.17 -24.98 13.45
CA GLY A 265 -10.43 -26.14 12.97
C GLY A 265 -8.91 -25.97 12.93
N ALA A 266 -8.19 -27.05 12.65
CA ALA A 266 -6.73 -27.09 12.61
C ALA A 266 -6.12 -26.28 11.46
N GLY A 267 -4.82 -26.02 11.54
CA GLY A 267 -4.04 -25.30 10.52
C GLY A 267 -3.29 -24.11 11.08
N ASP A 268 -2.19 -23.74 10.40
CA ASP A 268 -1.28 -22.70 10.89
C ASP A 268 -1.61 -21.30 10.34
N SER A 269 -2.21 -21.22 9.15
CA SER A 269 -2.54 -19.94 8.54
C SER A 269 -3.70 -19.24 9.24
N VAL A 270 -3.58 -17.92 9.33
CA VAL A 270 -4.58 -17.02 9.91
C VAL A 270 -4.63 -15.71 9.12
N TYR A 271 -5.82 -15.14 8.97
CA TYR A 271 -6.08 -13.93 8.21
C TYR A 271 -6.49 -12.83 9.18
N TYR A 272 -5.76 -11.72 9.14
CA TYR A 272 -6.15 -10.47 9.78
C TYR A 272 -6.91 -9.64 8.75
N VAL A 273 -8.13 -9.25 9.10
CA VAL A 273 -9.01 -8.46 8.24
C VAL A 273 -9.27 -7.14 8.93
N LEU A 274 -9.15 -6.05 8.19
CA LEU A 274 -9.23 -4.69 8.71
C LEU A 274 -9.91 -3.77 7.71
N ALA A 275 -10.76 -2.89 8.22
CA ALA A 275 -11.14 -1.68 7.52
C ALA A 275 -11.10 -0.50 8.48
N TYR A 276 -10.75 0.69 7.98
CA TYR A 276 -10.95 1.92 8.72
C TYR A 276 -11.33 3.06 7.80
N MET A 277 -12.03 4.02 8.40
CA MET A 277 -12.32 5.30 7.80
C MET A 277 -11.51 6.35 8.56
N GLN A 278 -10.86 7.27 7.83
CA GLN A 278 -10.07 8.36 8.40
C GLN A 278 -10.45 9.67 7.74
N LYS A 279 -10.63 10.73 8.54
CA LYS A 279 -10.79 12.09 8.03
C LYS A 279 -9.46 12.63 7.52
N PHE A 280 -9.48 13.37 6.41
CA PHE A 280 -8.27 14.09 5.95
C PHE A 280 -8.00 15.37 6.73
N ASP A 281 -9.00 15.92 7.42
CA ASP A 281 -8.81 17.10 8.24
C ASP A 281 -8.25 16.72 9.62
N SER A 282 -7.30 17.51 10.11
CA SER A 282 -6.80 17.42 11.48
C SER A 282 -7.97 17.53 12.47
N PRO A 283 -8.07 16.65 13.49
CA PRO A 283 -7.02 15.77 14.01
C PRO A 283 -6.99 14.34 13.42
N PHE A 284 -7.36 14.17 12.14
CA PHE A 284 -7.31 12.89 11.41
C PHE A 284 -8.05 11.75 12.11
N LEU A 285 -9.21 12.07 12.67
CA LEU A 285 -10.03 11.13 13.43
C LEU A 285 -10.33 9.89 12.60
N THR A 286 -10.07 8.74 13.20
CA THR A 286 -10.11 7.44 12.53
C THR A 286 -10.95 6.47 13.35
N THR A 287 -11.87 5.76 12.70
CA THR A 287 -12.59 4.63 13.28
C THR A 287 -12.29 3.40 12.46
N ALA A 288 -11.89 2.32 13.12
CA ALA A 288 -11.43 1.10 12.50
C ALA A 288 -12.18 -0.12 13.03
N LYS A 289 -12.30 -1.16 12.21
CA LYS A 289 -12.90 -2.45 12.54
C LYS A 289 -12.02 -3.58 12.05
N ALA A 290 -11.74 -4.53 12.94
CA ALA A 290 -10.88 -5.66 12.63
C ALA A 290 -11.48 -6.99 13.08
N THR A 291 -10.99 -8.06 12.47
CA THR A 291 -11.19 -9.43 12.95
C THR A 291 -10.01 -10.31 12.56
N ILE A 292 -9.96 -11.47 13.16
CA ILE A 292 -9.02 -12.53 12.86
C ILE A 292 -9.84 -13.77 12.50
N THR A 293 -9.49 -14.46 11.43
CA THR A 293 -10.21 -15.68 11.01
C THR A 293 -9.25 -16.66 10.36
N LYS A 294 -9.59 -17.95 10.40
CA LYS A 294 -8.94 -19.04 9.66
C LYS A 294 -9.77 -19.52 8.47
N THR A 295 -11.02 -19.07 8.42
CA THR A 295 -12.03 -19.55 7.45
C THR A 295 -12.28 -18.51 6.36
N THR A 296 -13.16 -18.83 5.42
CA THR A 296 -13.66 -17.89 4.40
C THR A 296 -14.67 -16.89 4.99
N ALA A 297 -15.19 -17.15 6.20
CA ALA A 297 -16.10 -16.25 6.87
C ALA A 297 -15.35 -15.17 7.66
N LYS A 298 -15.93 -13.97 7.68
CA LYS A 298 -15.45 -12.80 8.44
C LYS A 298 -16.34 -12.60 9.70
N PRO A 299 -16.01 -13.24 10.84
CA PRO A 299 -16.75 -13.06 12.08
C PRO A 299 -16.51 -11.67 12.67
N THR A 300 -17.43 -11.21 13.52
CA THR A 300 -17.28 -9.94 14.26
C THR A 300 -16.35 -10.04 15.47
N THR A 301 -16.05 -11.26 15.93
CA THR A 301 -15.08 -11.58 16.99
C THR A 301 -13.88 -12.34 16.44
N ILE A 302 -12.77 -12.29 17.18
CA ILE A 302 -11.55 -13.04 16.89
C ILE A 302 -11.89 -14.53 16.76
N CYS A 303 -11.63 -15.12 15.59
CA CYS A 303 -11.86 -16.53 15.27
C CYS A 303 -13.26 -17.04 15.62
N ALA A 304 -14.28 -16.17 15.56
CA ALA A 304 -15.64 -16.48 16.00
C ALA A 304 -15.73 -16.98 17.46
N ILE A 305 -14.76 -16.64 18.31
CA ILE A 305 -14.78 -16.96 19.74
C ILE A 305 -15.94 -16.18 20.37
N PRO A 306 -16.88 -16.85 21.07
CA PRO A 306 -17.97 -16.17 21.75
C PRO A 306 -17.44 -15.25 22.85
N GLU A 307 -18.00 -14.05 22.92
CA GLU A 307 -17.76 -13.14 24.03
C GLU A 307 -18.57 -13.60 25.24
N THR A 308 -17.86 -13.90 26.33
CA THR A 308 -18.45 -14.35 27.60
C THR A 308 -17.74 -13.63 28.75
N PRO A 309 -18.30 -13.62 29.98
CA PRO A 309 -17.58 -13.11 31.15
C PRO A 309 -16.21 -13.76 31.39
N SER A 310 -16.04 -15.02 30.94
CA SER A 310 -14.78 -15.78 30.99
C SER A 310 -13.84 -15.55 29.80
N THR A 311 -14.31 -14.89 28.75
CA THR A 311 -13.54 -14.51 27.55
C THR A 311 -13.80 -13.04 27.20
N PRO A 312 -13.56 -12.09 28.13
CA PRO A 312 -13.73 -10.68 27.84
C PRO A 312 -12.71 -10.23 26.77
N GLY A 313 -13.11 -9.27 25.93
CA GLY A 313 -12.18 -8.63 24.99
C GLY A 313 -11.82 -9.43 23.74
N VAL A 314 -12.62 -10.44 23.36
CA VAL A 314 -12.46 -11.16 22.07
C VAL A 314 -13.00 -10.37 20.87
N ARG A 315 -13.42 -9.12 21.09
CA ARG A 315 -14.01 -8.23 20.11
C ARG A 315 -12.98 -7.23 19.61
N LEU A 316 -12.64 -7.27 18.32
CA LEU A 316 -11.81 -6.25 17.66
C LEU A 316 -12.65 -5.27 16.81
N SER A 317 -13.94 -5.13 17.13
CA SER A 317 -14.93 -4.54 16.22
C SER A 317 -14.81 -3.04 16.02
N TYR A 318 -14.61 -2.21 17.04
CA TYR A 318 -14.34 -0.79 16.82
C TYR A 318 -13.20 -0.28 17.68
N GLY A 319 -12.17 0.25 17.02
CA GLY A 319 -11.09 1.02 17.61
C GLY A 319 -11.08 2.43 17.05
N ILE A 320 -10.68 3.40 17.87
CA ILE A 320 -10.57 4.80 17.47
C ILE A 320 -9.14 5.32 17.65
N PHE A 321 -8.74 6.20 16.74
CA PHE A 321 -7.41 6.81 16.67
C PHE A 321 -7.52 8.29 16.31
N ASP A 322 -6.56 9.08 16.78
CA ASP A 322 -6.39 10.48 16.42
C ASP A 322 -4.94 10.76 15.97
N ILE A 323 -4.59 12.03 15.82
CA ILE A 323 -3.25 12.48 15.44
C ILE A 323 -2.14 11.98 16.38
N ASN A 324 -2.45 11.69 17.65
CA ASN A 324 -1.52 11.18 18.65
C ASN A 324 -1.47 9.63 18.65
N GLY A 325 -2.29 8.98 17.84
CA GLY A 325 -2.30 7.54 17.66
C GLY A 325 -3.52 6.88 18.29
N TYR A 326 -3.30 5.74 18.94
CA TYR A 326 -4.37 4.93 19.52
C TYR A 326 -5.06 5.65 20.67
N VAL A 327 -6.40 5.65 20.66
CA VAL A 327 -7.21 6.24 21.72
C VAL A 327 -7.86 5.15 22.57
N THR A 328 -8.66 4.27 21.97
CA THR A 328 -9.28 3.12 22.66
C THR A 328 -9.84 2.10 21.66
N ASP A 329 -10.15 0.89 22.13
CA ASP A 329 -10.77 -0.18 21.37
C ASP A 329 -11.94 -0.87 22.08
N GLN A 330 -12.42 -1.96 21.48
CA GLN A 330 -13.53 -2.76 21.99
C GLN A 330 -14.84 -1.97 22.15
N LEU A 331 -14.97 -0.86 21.42
CA LEU A 331 -16.17 -0.04 21.44
C LEU A 331 -17.32 -0.78 20.74
N LEU A 332 -18.53 -0.57 21.24
CA LEU A 332 -19.77 -0.74 20.50
C LEU A 332 -19.94 0.43 19.52
N ALA A 333 -20.75 0.23 18.48
CA ALA A 333 -21.03 1.30 17.51
C ALA A 333 -21.57 2.58 18.16
N ASN A 334 -22.44 2.45 19.18
CA ASN A 334 -23.00 3.58 19.92
C ASN A 334 -22.02 4.22 20.94
N GLN A 335 -20.85 3.61 21.16
CA GLN A 335 -19.81 4.14 22.04
C GLN A 335 -18.74 4.93 21.28
N VAL A 336 -18.75 4.90 19.95
CA VAL A 336 -17.84 5.72 19.14
C VAL A 336 -18.27 7.20 19.25
N PRO A 337 -17.38 8.11 19.69
CA PRO A 337 -17.76 9.49 19.93
C PRO A 337 -18.21 10.23 18.67
N VAL A 338 -19.13 11.18 18.85
CA VAL A 338 -19.58 12.09 17.80
C VAL A 338 -18.38 12.90 17.29
N GLY A 339 -18.13 12.84 15.98
CA GLY A 339 -16.99 13.49 15.32
C GLY A 339 -16.00 12.52 14.71
N TYR A 340 -15.92 11.28 15.19
CA TYR A 340 -15.22 10.21 14.51
C TYR A 340 -16.02 9.72 13.29
N PRO A 341 -15.36 9.10 12.29
CA PRO A 341 -16.06 8.43 11.19
C PRO A 341 -17.09 7.42 11.72
N SER A 342 -18.26 7.43 11.11
CA SER A 342 -19.42 6.66 11.57
C SER A 342 -19.17 5.16 11.51
N PRO A 343 -19.43 4.42 12.60
CA PRO A 343 -19.31 2.97 12.60
C PRO A 343 -20.30 2.29 11.66
N THR A 344 -21.57 2.73 11.68
CA THR A 344 -22.70 1.99 11.08
C THR A 344 -23.53 2.80 10.10
N GLN A 345 -23.54 4.13 10.19
CA GLN A 345 -24.34 4.97 9.30
C GLN A 345 -23.51 5.32 8.07
N GLY A 346 -23.88 4.76 6.91
CA GLY A 346 -23.39 5.16 5.59
C GLY A 346 -24.51 5.79 4.76
N GLY A 347 -24.24 6.07 3.49
CA GLY A 347 -25.16 6.71 2.54
C GLY A 347 -24.63 6.67 1.11
N ALA A 348 -25.33 7.33 0.19
CA ALA A 348 -24.96 7.35 -1.24
C ALA A 348 -23.55 7.94 -1.48
N ASP A 349 -23.19 8.98 -0.72
CA ASP A 349 -21.92 9.69 -0.85
C ASP A 349 -20.93 9.38 0.29
N PHE A 350 -21.34 8.65 1.32
CA PHE A 350 -20.56 8.44 2.54
C PHE A 350 -20.50 6.96 2.91
N MET A 351 -19.29 6.42 3.10
CA MET A 351 -19.11 5.02 3.49
C MET A 351 -18.90 4.89 5.01
N SER A 352 -19.67 4.02 5.65
CA SER A 352 -19.44 3.66 7.05
C SER A 352 -18.30 2.66 7.22
N VAL A 353 -17.76 2.55 8.44
CA VAL A 353 -16.75 1.53 8.77
C VAL A 353 -17.30 0.11 8.54
N ASP A 354 -18.59 -0.13 8.80
CA ASP A 354 -19.24 -1.42 8.56
C ASP A 354 -19.39 -1.76 7.09
N GLU A 355 -19.71 -0.78 6.25
CA GLU A 355 -19.75 -0.97 4.80
C GLU A 355 -18.34 -1.29 4.28
N ALA A 356 -17.34 -0.49 4.67
CA ALA A 356 -15.95 -0.73 4.31
C ALA A 356 -15.49 -2.12 4.76
N PHE A 357 -15.77 -2.49 6.01
CA PHE A 357 -15.42 -3.79 6.56
C PHE A 357 -16.15 -4.92 5.84
N THR A 358 -17.43 -4.76 5.52
CA THR A 358 -18.23 -5.74 4.77
C THR A 358 -17.65 -6.02 3.38
N ARG A 359 -17.11 -4.98 2.72
CA ARG A 359 -16.38 -5.07 1.44
C ARG A 359 -14.95 -5.62 1.54
N THR A 360 -14.41 -5.86 2.74
CA THR A 360 -13.08 -6.48 2.92
C THR A 360 -13.20 -8.01 3.08
N PHE A 361 -12.19 -8.77 2.63
CA PHE A 361 -12.16 -10.23 2.76
C PHE A 361 -13.34 -10.93 2.07
N VAL A 362 -13.66 -10.47 0.86
CA VAL A 362 -14.76 -10.97 0.04
C VAL A 362 -14.30 -11.16 -1.41
N PRO A 363 -14.85 -12.16 -2.12
CA PRO A 363 -14.47 -12.43 -3.50
C PRO A 363 -15.09 -11.42 -4.48
N ALA A 364 -14.62 -11.45 -5.73
CA ALA A 364 -15.19 -10.62 -6.80
C ALA A 364 -16.68 -10.93 -7.00
N GLY A 365 -17.49 -9.90 -7.26
CA GLY A 365 -18.94 -10.06 -7.47
C GLY A 365 -19.72 -10.44 -6.21
N ALA A 366 -19.07 -10.44 -5.03
CA ALA A 366 -19.77 -10.56 -3.77
C ALA A 366 -20.57 -9.28 -3.46
N LEU A 367 -21.55 -9.42 -2.54
CA LEU A 367 -22.45 -8.39 -1.99
C LEU A 367 -23.70 -8.10 -2.85
N SER A 368 -24.73 -8.94 -2.69
CA SER A 368 -26.06 -8.73 -3.28
C SER A 368 -26.74 -7.49 -2.69
N GLY A 369 -27.29 -6.63 -3.55
CA GLY A 369 -28.00 -5.41 -3.14
C GLY A 369 -27.08 -4.23 -2.79
N GLN A 370 -25.77 -4.36 -2.99
CA GLN A 370 -24.78 -3.29 -2.92
C GLN A 370 -24.00 -3.22 -4.22
N VAL A 371 -23.16 -2.20 -4.38
CA VAL A 371 -22.23 -2.15 -5.51
C VAL A 371 -21.27 -3.33 -5.42
N ASN A 372 -21.18 -4.13 -6.47
CA ASN A 372 -20.35 -5.33 -6.49
C ASN A 372 -18.87 -5.02 -6.20
N VAL A 373 -18.23 -5.94 -5.49
CA VAL A 373 -16.78 -5.94 -5.25
C VAL A 373 -16.05 -6.10 -6.57
N GLN A 374 -15.24 -5.12 -6.93
CA GLN A 374 -14.42 -5.10 -8.14
C GLN A 374 -13.16 -5.95 -7.97
N THR A 375 -12.51 -6.32 -9.07
CA THR A 375 -11.30 -7.17 -9.04
C THR A 375 -10.19 -6.58 -8.18
N TYR A 376 -9.98 -5.26 -8.21
CA TYR A 376 -8.97 -4.61 -7.37
C TYR A 376 -9.34 -4.62 -5.87
N GLU A 377 -10.57 -4.92 -5.50
CA GLU A 377 -11.02 -5.01 -4.11
C GLU A 377 -10.92 -6.43 -3.54
N VAL A 378 -10.71 -7.43 -4.41
CA VAL A 378 -10.65 -8.84 -4.02
C VAL A 378 -9.53 -9.07 -3.03
N SER A 379 -9.89 -9.63 -1.88
CA SER A 379 -8.98 -9.82 -0.76
C SER A 379 -9.38 -11.01 0.13
N ASP A 380 -10.17 -11.94 -0.39
CA ASP A 380 -10.64 -13.12 0.34
C ASP A 380 -9.55 -14.20 0.50
N LYS A 381 -9.88 -15.21 1.29
CA LYS A 381 -9.00 -16.36 1.54
C LYS A 381 -8.53 -17.04 0.26
N THR A 382 -9.40 -17.24 -0.72
CA THR A 382 -9.08 -17.94 -1.97
C THR A 382 -8.04 -17.16 -2.76
N PHE A 383 -8.23 -15.85 -2.90
CA PHE A 383 -7.29 -14.96 -3.53
C PHE A 383 -5.91 -14.99 -2.86
N LEU A 384 -5.85 -14.78 -1.53
CA LEU A 384 -4.58 -14.77 -0.81
C LEU A 384 -3.86 -16.12 -0.84
N ASP A 385 -4.59 -17.23 -0.77
CA ASP A 385 -4.01 -18.57 -0.85
C ASP A 385 -3.49 -18.89 -2.26
N SER A 386 -4.19 -18.43 -3.29
CA SER A 386 -3.72 -18.58 -4.67
C SER A 386 -2.37 -17.86 -4.87
N ILE A 387 -2.25 -16.63 -4.35
CA ILE A 387 -1.00 -15.86 -4.42
C ILE A 387 0.09 -16.45 -3.53
N ASP A 388 -0.25 -17.03 -2.38
CA ASP A 388 0.74 -17.73 -1.55
C ASP A 388 1.34 -18.94 -2.30
N SER A 389 0.46 -19.76 -2.90
CA SER A 389 0.84 -21.00 -3.58
C SER A 389 1.56 -20.80 -4.92
N ALA A 390 1.22 -19.75 -5.67
CA ALA A 390 1.79 -19.48 -6.98
C ALA A 390 1.88 -17.97 -7.24
N ALA A 391 2.91 -17.53 -7.96
CA ALA A 391 3.12 -16.10 -8.20
C ALA A 391 2.02 -15.49 -9.08
N GLY A 392 1.42 -16.29 -9.97
CA GLY A 392 0.37 -15.82 -10.87
C GLY A 392 0.80 -14.55 -11.59
N ASN A 393 -0.01 -13.49 -11.49
CA ASN A 393 0.29 -12.19 -12.07
C ASN A 393 1.21 -11.30 -11.20
N LEU A 394 1.59 -11.72 -9.99
CA LEU A 394 2.49 -10.99 -9.10
C LEU A 394 3.96 -11.30 -9.43
N ILE A 395 4.35 -10.98 -10.67
CA ILE A 395 5.69 -11.18 -11.23
C ILE A 395 6.04 -10.00 -12.13
N PHE A 396 7.35 -9.73 -12.28
CA PHE A 396 7.82 -8.80 -13.30
C PHE A 396 7.39 -9.23 -14.70
N LYS A 397 7.12 -8.25 -15.56
CA LYS A 397 6.66 -8.47 -16.92
C LYS A 397 7.83 -8.44 -17.88
N THR A 398 7.80 -9.33 -18.85
CA THR A 398 8.71 -9.23 -19.98
C THR A 398 8.24 -8.10 -20.87
N VAL A 399 9.07 -7.08 -21.05
CA VAL A 399 8.79 -5.96 -21.94
C VAL A 399 9.70 -6.09 -23.18
N PRO A 400 9.14 -6.29 -24.37
CA PRO A 400 9.91 -6.47 -25.61
C PRO A 400 10.69 -5.21 -25.99
#